data_AF-A0A9P8MW80-F1
#
_entry.id   AF-A0A9P8MW80-F1
#
_cell.length_a   1.000
_cell.length_b   1.000
_cell.length_c   1.000
_cell.angle_alpha   90.00
_cell.angle_beta   90.00
_cell.angle_gamma   90.00
#
_symmetry.space_group_name_H-M   'P 1'
#
loop_
_entity.id
_entity.type
_entity.pdbx_description
1 polymer ?
#
loop_
_entity_poly.entity_id
_entity_poly.type
_entity_poly.pdbx_seq_one_letter_code
_entity_poly.pdbx_strand_id
1 'polypeptide(L)'
;MDTNTKKMEVLLNNPQDWSIWNNKFHAHACDRKLWLWIANDPAAGLLKRFPAEPVPPNFAELQTAPERDRAQKEYSQQWQIYTHHFRLYEKQEDSLRELRDWISKTICHTYYQTCCNPDESLRVWCSD
;
A
#
# COMPACT_ATOMS: atom_id res chain seq x y z
N MET A 1 -39.46 -5.19 6.10
CA MET A 1 -38.84 -4.80 4.81
C MET A 1 -37.36 -4.92 5.00
N ASP A 2 -36.86 -6.15 4.89
CA ASP A 2 -35.48 -6.49 5.15
C ASP A 2 -34.68 -6.26 3.87
N THR A 3 -33.98 -5.13 3.81
CA THR A 3 -32.96 -4.88 2.78
C THR A 3 -31.76 -5.77 3.10
N ASN A 4 -31.90 -7.06 2.77
CA ASN A 4 -30.80 -7.99 2.68
C ASN A 4 -29.87 -7.51 1.54
N THR A 5 -29.02 -6.54 1.88
CA THR A 5 -27.92 -6.10 1.05
C THR A 5 -26.93 -7.25 1.06
N LYS A 6 -27.21 -8.25 0.23
CA LYS A 6 -26.37 -9.42 0.02
C LYS A 6 -25.06 -8.89 -0.53
N LYS A 7 -24.12 -8.63 0.39
CA LYS A 7 -22.75 -8.28 0.10
C LYS A 7 -22.28 -9.33 -0.89
N MET A 8 -22.13 -8.95 -2.16
CA MET A 8 -21.75 -9.87 -3.23
C MET A 8 -20.29 -10.28 -3.01
N GLU A 9 -20.08 -11.18 -2.05
CA GLU A 9 -18.88 -12.01 -1.95
C GLU A 9 -18.87 -12.84 -3.23
N VAL A 10 -18.10 -12.37 -4.22
CA VAL A 10 -17.79 -13.17 -5.39
C VAL A 10 -16.83 -14.23 -4.89
N LEU A 11 -17.40 -15.37 -4.50
CA LEU A 11 -16.65 -16.56 -4.17
C LEU A 11 -16.24 -17.19 -5.50
N LEU A 12 -14.94 -17.20 -5.76
CA LEU A 12 -14.36 -17.89 -6.92
C LEU A 12 -14.53 -19.40 -6.76
N ASN A 13 -15.64 -19.93 -7.29
CA ASN A 13 -15.96 -21.35 -7.28
C ASN A 13 -15.78 -21.97 -8.68
N ASN A 14 -16.10 -21.23 -9.75
CA ASN A 14 -16.00 -21.70 -11.13
C ASN A 14 -15.11 -20.79 -12.02
N PRO A 15 -14.53 -21.32 -13.12
CA PRO A 15 -13.70 -20.54 -14.05
C PRO A 15 -14.40 -19.33 -14.70
N GLN A 16 -15.72 -19.39 -14.84
CA GLN A 16 -16.53 -18.30 -15.40
C GLN A 16 -16.63 -17.10 -14.45
N ASP A 17 -16.50 -17.33 -13.13
CA ASP A 17 -16.53 -16.28 -12.12
C ASP A 17 -15.23 -15.46 -12.12
N TRP A 18 -14.18 -15.96 -12.79
CA TRP A 18 -12.87 -15.29 -12.88
C TRP A 18 -12.95 -13.93 -13.54
N SER A 19 -13.72 -13.79 -14.62
CA SER A 19 -13.86 -12.49 -15.30
C SER A 19 -14.56 -11.44 -14.42
N ILE A 20 -15.61 -11.85 -13.69
CA ILE A 20 -16.35 -10.96 -12.78
C ILE A 20 -15.45 -10.56 -11.61
N TRP A 21 -14.75 -11.54 -11.03
CA TRP A 21 -13.86 -11.31 -9.91
C TRP A 21 -12.68 -10.41 -10.31
N ASN A 22 -12.06 -10.67 -11.46
CA ASN A 22 -10.93 -9.90 -11.98
C ASN A 22 -11.31 -8.43 -12.25
N ASN A 23 -12.51 -8.20 -12.80
CA ASN A 23 -13.02 -6.83 -12.98
C ASN A 23 -13.21 -6.10 -11.64
N LYS A 24 -13.69 -6.81 -10.60
CA LYS A 24 -13.82 -6.22 -9.25
C LYS A 24 -12.45 -5.98 -8.61
N PHE A 25 -11.53 -6.91 -8.77
CA PHE A 25 -10.16 -6.76 -8.31
C PHE A 25 -9.50 -5.52 -8.95
N HIS A 26 -9.60 -5.40 -10.28
CA HIS A 26 -9.09 -4.27 -11.04
C HIS A 26 -9.66 -2.94 -10.53
N ALA A 27 -10.97 -2.87 -10.33
CA ALA A 27 -11.64 -1.69 -9.76
C ALA A 27 -11.11 -1.36 -8.35
N HIS A 28 -11.02 -2.36 -7.46
CA HIS A 28 -10.47 -2.18 -6.11
C HIS A 28 -9.01 -1.72 -6.10
N ALA A 29 -8.18 -2.26 -7.00
CA ALA A 29 -6.80 -1.86 -7.14
C ALA A 29 -6.65 -0.45 -7.73
N CYS A 30 -7.52 -0.06 -8.67
CA CYS A 30 -7.56 1.29 -9.24
C CYS A 30 -7.98 2.33 -8.21
N ASP A 31 -9.07 2.08 -7.47
CA ASP A 31 -9.56 2.98 -6.41
C ASP A 31 -8.50 3.26 -5.35
N ARG A 32 -7.65 2.26 -5.07
CA ARG A 32 -6.55 2.34 -4.10
C ARG A 32 -5.26 2.88 -4.69
N LYS A 33 -5.23 3.22 -5.98
CA LYS A 33 -4.03 3.63 -6.73
C LYS A 33 -2.90 2.61 -6.68
N LEU A 34 -3.24 1.34 -6.51
CA LEU A 34 -2.31 0.22 -6.48
C LEU A 34 -2.19 -0.44 -7.86
N TRP A 35 -3.18 -0.27 -8.75
CA TRP A 35 -3.21 -0.94 -10.05
C TRP A 35 -1.93 -0.70 -10.88
N LEU A 36 -1.45 0.54 -10.98
CA LEU A 36 -0.21 0.85 -11.72
C LEU A 36 0.99 0.07 -11.15
N TRP A 37 1.09 -0.02 -9.82
CA TRP A 37 2.14 -0.81 -9.19
C TRP A 37 1.99 -2.30 -9.48
N ILE A 38 0.77 -2.82 -9.40
CA ILE A 38 0.42 -4.22 -9.63
C ILE A 38 0.69 -4.64 -11.08
N ALA A 39 0.28 -3.83 -12.04
CA ALA A 39 0.50 -4.03 -13.48
C ALA A 39 1.97 -3.82 -13.92
N ASN A 40 2.86 -3.51 -12.98
CA ASN A 40 4.26 -3.18 -13.24
C ASN A 40 4.43 -2.07 -14.31
N ASP A 41 3.53 -1.09 -14.30
CA ASP A 41 3.56 0.01 -15.25
C ASP A 41 4.79 0.89 -14.98
N PRO A 42 5.60 1.27 -15.99
CA PRO A 42 6.77 2.13 -15.81
C PRO A 42 6.41 3.55 -15.33
N ALA A 43 5.17 4.01 -15.54
CA ALA A 43 4.64 5.24 -14.97
C ALA A 43 4.16 5.07 -13.52
N ALA A 44 4.09 3.83 -13.00
CA ALA A 44 3.85 3.60 -11.59
C ALA A 44 5.02 4.14 -10.79
N GLY A 45 4.76 5.13 -9.94
CA GLY A 45 5.70 5.46 -8.88
C GLY A 45 5.99 4.19 -8.07
N LEU A 46 7.25 3.99 -7.69
CA LEU A 46 7.61 2.92 -6.75
C LEU A 46 6.77 3.08 -5.48
N LEU A 47 6.39 1.93 -4.89
CA LEU A 47 5.84 1.91 -3.54
C LEU A 47 6.71 2.80 -2.65
N LYS A 48 6.05 3.69 -1.90
CA LYS A 48 6.71 4.47 -0.86
C LYS A 48 7.39 3.46 0.06
N ARG A 49 8.66 3.71 0.34
CA ARG A 49 9.45 2.94 1.30
C ARG A 49 9.27 3.53 2.68
N PHE A 50 9.56 2.73 3.71
CA PHE A 50 9.67 3.24 5.06
C PHE A 50 10.67 4.40 5.09
N PRO A 51 10.25 5.62 5.48
CA PRO A 51 11.14 6.77 5.46
C PRO A 51 12.18 6.66 6.58
N ALA A 52 13.38 7.17 6.32
CA ALA A 52 14.41 7.26 7.36
C ALA A 52 14.06 8.40 8.34
N GLU A 53 14.19 8.12 9.63
CA GLU A 53 14.01 9.15 10.66
C GLU A 53 15.05 10.26 10.52
N PRO A 54 14.67 11.53 10.69
CA PRO A 54 15.62 12.63 10.63
C PRO A 54 16.58 12.56 11.81
N VAL A 55 17.88 12.66 11.54
CA VAL A 55 18.91 12.65 12.58
C VAL A 55 18.91 14.01 13.30
N PRO A 56 18.81 14.05 14.64
CA PRO A 56 18.91 15.30 15.37
C PRO A 56 20.31 15.91 15.19
N PRO A 57 20.42 17.23 14.99
CA PRO A 57 21.71 17.88 14.87
C PRO A 57 22.44 17.82 16.22
N ASN A 58 23.76 17.72 16.17
CA ASN A 58 24.59 17.76 17.36
C ASN A 58 24.72 19.20 17.89
N PHE A 59 23.75 19.64 18.68
CA PHE A 59 23.74 21.01 19.22
C PHE A 59 24.94 21.35 20.11
N ALA A 60 25.66 20.35 20.64
CA ALA A 60 26.86 20.55 21.45
C ALA A 60 28.05 21.04 20.61
N GLU A 61 28.10 20.70 19.32
CA GLU A 61 29.15 21.12 18.38
C GLU A 61 28.88 22.51 17.77
N LEU A 62 27.64 22.99 17.86
CA LEU A 62 27.24 24.30 17.34
C LEU A 62 27.63 25.40 18.33
N GLN A 63 28.67 26.15 17.99
CA GLN A 63 29.26 27.16 18.88
C GLN A 63 28.49 28.48 18.86
N THR A 64 27.84 28.82 17.74
CA THR A 64 27.15 30.11 17.60
C THR A 64 25.62 29.96 17.65
N ALA A 65 24.95 30.98 18.18
CA ALA A 65 23.48 31.08 18.19
C ALA A 65 22.85 30.96 16.78
N PRO A 66 23.32 31.67 15.73
CA PRO A 66 22.73 31.53 14.40
C PRO A 66 22.89 30.14 13.77
N GLU A 67 23.97 29.41 14.08
CA GLU A 67 24.14 28.02 13.63
C GLU A 67 23.12 27.08 14.30
N ARG A 68 22.87 27.27 15.60
CA ARG A 68 21.84 26.52 16.34
C ARG A 68 20.44 26.78 15.78
N ASP A 69 20.11 28.04 15.52
CA ASP A 69 18.81 28.42 14.95
C ASP A 69 18.58 27.83 13.56
N ARG A 70 19.61 27.79 12.72
CA ARG A 70 19.56 27.17 11.38
C ARG A 70 19.38 25.66 11.48
N ALA A 71 20.20 24.98 12.28
CA ALA A 71 20.12 23.54 12.48
C ALA A 71 18.76 23.11 13.05
N GLN A 72 18.19 23.89 13.99
CA GLN A 72 16.87 23.63 14.53
C GLN A 72 15.76 23.78 13.47
N LYS A 73 15.84 24.83 12.63
CA LYS A 73 14.90 25.02 11.52
C LYS A 73 14.98 23.89 10.50
N GLU A 74 16.18 23.53 10.05
CA GLU A 74 16.38 22.42 9.11
C GLU A 74 15.86 21.10 9.69
N TYR A 75 16.18 20.78 10.94
CA TYR A 75 15.67 19.59 11.61
C TYR A 75 14.14 19.56 11.67
N SER A 76 13.49 20.68 12.00
CA SER A 76 12.02 20.76 12.00
C SER A 76 11.41 20.56 10.61
N GLN A 77 12.05 21.07 9.55
CA GLN A 77 11.61 20.86 8.17
C GLN A 77 11.77 19.39 7.77
N GLN A 78 12.89 18.76 8.10
CA GLN A 78 13.13 17.34 7.84
C GLN A 78 12.10 16.47 8.57
N TRP A 79 11.71 16.83 9.80
CA TRP A 79 10.62 16.18 10.52
C TRP A 79 9.27 16.29 9.83
N GLN A 80 8.94 17.45 9.27
CA GLN A 80 7.70 17.63 8.50
C GLN A 80 7.70 16.75 7.25
N ILE A 81 8.83 16.71 6.53
CA ILE A 81 9.02 15.87 5.35
C ILE A 81 8.88 14.39 5.74
N TYR A 82 9.59 13.93 6.78
CA TYR A 82 9.48 12.58 7.32
C TYR A 82 8.04 12.21 7.64
N THR A 83 7.34 13.05 8.41
CA THR A 83 5.95 12.80 8.83
C THR A 83 5.03 12.67 7.62
N HIS A 84 5.22 13.52 6.60
CA HIS A 84 4.45 13.43 5.36
C HIS A 84 4.70 12.11 4.63
N HIS A 85 5.97 11.73 4.45
CA HIS A 85 6.33 10.46 3.80
C HIS A 85 5.87 9.24 4.58
N PHE A 86 5.92 9.29 5.91
CA PHE A 86 5.47 8.22 6.79
C PHE A 86 3.97 7.99 6.64
N ARG A 87 3.15 9.05 6.66
CA ARG A 87 1.71 8.95 6.40
C ARG A 87 1.37 8.38 5.02
N LEU A 88 2.14 8.76 4.00
CA LEU A 88 1.96 8.20 2.66
C LEU A 88 2.31 6.71 2.61
N TYR A 89 3.38 6.31 3.31
CA TYR A 89 3.77 4.91 3.47
C TYR A 89 2.68 4.11 4.20
N GLU A 90 2.22 4.58 5.36
CA GLU A 90 1.16 3.93 6.13
C GLU A 90 -0.12 3.76 5.31
N LYS A 91 -0.57 4.82 4.63
CA LYS A 91 -1.77 4.76 3.78
C LYS A 91 -1.64 3.72 2.65
N GLN A 92 -0.44 3.59 2.10
CA GLN A 92 -0.16 2.61 1.06
C GLN A 92 -0.15 1.18 1.63
N GLU A 93 0.50 0.96 2.76
CA GLU A 93 0.51 -0.32 3.46
C GLU A 93 -0.90 -0.75 3.87
N ASP A 94 -1.71 0.17 4.40
CA ASP A 94 -3.12 -0.07 4.71
C ASP A 94 -3.90 -0.46 3.45
N SER A 95 -3.66 0.23 2.34
CA SER A 95 -4.30 -0.08 1.05
C SER A 95 -3.91 -1.48 0.54
N LEU A 96 -2.64 -1.87 0.69
CA LEU A 96 -2.15 -3.20 0.32
C LEU A 96 -2.74 -4.27 1.23
N ARG A 97 -2.78 -4.03 2.55
CA ARG A 97 -3.38 -4.93 3.54
C ARG A 97 -4.87 -5.14 3.26
N GLU A 98 -5.61 -4.07 3.01
CA GLU A 98 -7.04 -4.16 2.69
C GLU A 98 -7.30 -4.88 1.37
N LEU A 99 -6.47 -4.65 0.35
CA LEU A 99 -6.57 -5.37 -0.92
C LEU A 99 -6.28 -6.86 -0.72
N ARG A 100 -5.24 -7.22 0.04
CA ARG A 100 -4.90 -8.62 0.38
C ARG A 100 -6.02 -9.29 1.18
N ASP A 101 -6.55 -8.61 2.19
CA ASP A 101 -7.67 -9.10 3.00
C ASP A 101 -8.91 -9.35 2.12
N TRP A 102 -9.21 -8.42 1.22
CA TRP A 102 -10.30 -8.59 0.25
C TRP A 102 -10.09 -9.80 -0.67
N ILE A 103 -8.89 -9.98 -1.22
CA ILE A 103 -8.54 -11.16 -2.04
C ILE A 103 -8.76 -12.43 -1.22
N SER A 104 -8.21 -12.50 -0.01
CA SER A 104 -8.31 -13.70 0.84
C SER A 104 -9.76 -14.07 1.21
N LYS A 105 -10.66 -13.08 1.28
CA LYS A 105 -12.09 -13.27 1.58
C LYS A 105 -12.92 -13.65 0.35
N THR A 106 -12.43 -13.37 -0.85
CA THR A 106 -13.20 -13.55 -2.10
C THR A 106 -12.70 -14.75 -2.93
N ILE A 107 -11.47 -15.20 -2.72
CA ILE A 107 -10.96 -16.44 -3.34
C ILE A 107 -11.28 -17.64 -2.42
N CYS A 108 -11.75 -18.75 -3.00
CA CYS A 108 -11.91 -20.01 -2.27
C CYS A 108 -10.55 -20.50 -1.72
N HIS A 109 -10.55 -21.04 -0.50
CA HIS A 109 -9.33 -21.42 0.22
C HIS A 109 -8.40 -22.34 -0.56
N THR A 110 -8.95 -23.29 -1.33
CA THR A 110 -8.15 -24.22 -2.15
C THR A 110 -7.41 -23.48 -3.26
N TYR A 111 -8.08 -22.58 -3.98
CA TYR A 111 -7.44 -21.74 -5.01
C TYR A 111 -6.41 -20.80 -4.40
N TYR A 112 -6.68 -20.25 -3.21
CA TYR A 112 -5.70 -19.46 -2.48
C TYR A 112 -4.45 -20.29 -2.14
N GLN A 113 -4.58 -21.53 -1.67
CA GLN A 113 -3.42 -22.36 -1.34
C GLN A 113 -2.64 -22.86 -2.57
N THR A 114 -3.32 -23.18 -3.67
CA THR A 114 -2.67 -23.75 -4.86
C THR A 114 -2.14 -22.69 -5.82
N CYS A 115 -2.75 -21.50 -5.83
CA CYS A 115 -2.44 -20.43 -6.78
C CYS A 115 -1.96 -19.13 -6.11
N CYS A 116 -1.94 -19.05 -4.78
CA CYS A 116 -1.41 -17.90 -4.04
C CYS A 116 -0.37 -18.35 -3.01
N ASN A 117 0.91 -18.38 -3.40
CA ASN A 117 1.97 -18.46 -2.41
C ASN A 117 1.93 -17.18 -1.54
N PRO A 118 1.84 -17.28 -0.21
CA PRO A 118 1.73 -16.12 0.68
C PRO A 118 3.00 -15.24 0.69
N ASP A 119 4.11 -15.76 0.18
CA ASP A 119 5.40 -15.08 0.00
C ASP A 119 5.53 -14.40 -1.38
N GLU A 120 4.63 -14.67 -2.32
CA GLU A 120 4.66 -14.04 -3.64
C GLU A 120 4.01 -12.65 -3.60
N SER A 121 4.64 -11.70 -4.27
CA SER A 121 4.13 -10.32 -4.33
C SER A 121 2.83 -10.25 -5.13
N LEU A 122 1.91 -9.36 -4.73
CA LEU A 122 0.66 -9.06 -5.47
C LEU A 122 0.88 -8.75 -6.96
N ARG A 123 2.10 -8.33 -7.35
CA ARG A 123 2.51 -8.18 -8.75
C ARG A 123 2.52 -9.49 -9.51
N VAL A 124 3.16 -10.53 -8.95
CA VAL A 124 3.30 -11.86 -9.56
C VAL A 124 1.91 -12.43 -9.85
N TRP A 125 0.99 -12.23 -8.92
CA TRP A 125 -0.38 -12.70 -9.01
C TRP A 125 -1.23 -11.98 -10.10
N CYS A 126 -0.84 -10.78 -10.55
CA CYS A 126 -1.52 -10.05 -11.63
C CYS A 126 -0.82 -10.11 -12.99
N SER A 127 0.34 -10.77 -13.06
CA SER A 127 1.17 -10.83 -14.27
C SER A 127 1.07 -12.14 -15.05
N ASP A 128 0.06 -12.98 -14.76
CA ASP A 128 -0.33 -14.13 -15.59
C ASP A 128 -1.61 -13.85 -16.41
#